data_AF-A0A7W0IWP2-F1
#
_entry.id   AF-A0A7W0IWP2-F1
#
_cell.length_a   1.000
_cell.length_b   1.000
_cell.length_c   1.000
_cell.angle_alpha   90.00
_cell.angle_beta   90.00
_cell.angle_gamma   90.00
#
_symmetry.space_group_name_H-M   'P 1'
#
loop_
_entity.id
_entity.type
_entity.pdbx_description
1 polymer ?
#
loop_
_entity_poly.entity_id
_entity_poly.type
_entity_poly.pdbx_seq_one_letter_code
_entity_poly.pdbx_strand_id
1 'polypeptide(L)'
;MTICDRGYDEFINMVKAFHGHVAPGMILGGFMVDLAYRHLPEGEFFDAICETRACLPDAIQILTPCTVGNGWLKIIDIGRYALTFYEKFEGPGIRVYVDPEKLEPFSEIKSWFFKLKPKMEQDRDRLMAEIQKAGSSICSFEEVKLDMASVPAGGRKGFTICPLCHEAYPSENGLLCGGCQGLLPYRQRSKIGMDSVSKRAPLKAVPVEEAVGHHALHDMTQIIPGKEKGPAFKRNQLISTGDICRLQKMGRQSLYVSEANPEDSDWIHEDEAAMALANAMAGDGVTFSDNPREGKVALFAARDGLFQVDEKQLEVINMLPDMKCASRHGFTVVSKGDNLAGTRALPLYLHREIFDSAMSILSKEPLFRVLPMHPARVGILVTGTEVFLGLVEDRFIPIIKEKVEAYGCTVIKAVITNDDPAAICDKVKEILACNVDLLITTAGLSVDPDDVTRQGLLDAGAVDLRYGTPILPGNMTLLARINQVQVLGVPACALFHKTTSFDLLLPRLLARTEITTRDLAKMGHGGMCLECKSCVFPDCPFGK
;
A
#
# COMPACT_ATOMS: atom_id res chain seq x y z
N MET A 1 9.88 50.43 -4.97
CA MET A 1 9.27 49.15 -4.59
C MET A 1 10.40 48.16 -4.35
N THR A 2 10.40 47.52 -3.19
CA THR A 2 11.38 46.49 -2.81
C THR A 2 10.70 45.14 -2.67
N ILE A 3 11.45 44.06 -2.88
CA ILE A 3 11.02 42.66 -2.69
C ILE A 3 12.13 41.98 -1.89
N CYS A 4 11.87 41.57 -0.65
CA CYS A 4 12.86 40.98 0.26
C CYS A 4 14.16 41.81 0.32
N ASP A 5 14.02 43.12 0.58
CA ASP A 5 15.10 44.12 0.65
C ASP A 5 15.85 44.44 -0.66
N ARG A 6 15.44 43.87 -1.79
CA ARG A 6 16.02 44.13 -3.11
C ARG A 6 15.20 45.13 -3.91
N GLY A 7 15.85 45.93 -4.75
CA GLY A 7 15.15 46.80 -5.68
C GLY A 7 14.36 46.00 -6.73
N TYR A 8 13.21 46.51 -7.20
CA TYR A 8 12.41 45.82 -8.22
C TYR A 8 13.23 45.48 -9.48
N ASP A 9 14.01 46.42 -10.02
CA ASP A 9 14.83 46.16 -11.22
C ASP A 9 15.96 45.15 -10.96
N GLU A 10 16.53 45.13 -9.76
CA GLU A 10 17.49 44.11 -9.33
C GLU A 10 16.83 42.72 -9.36
N PHE A 11 15.64 42.60 -8.78
CA PHE A 11 14.86 41.36 -8.79
C PHE A 11 14.53 40.90 -10.22
N ILE A 12 14.09 41.81 -11.11
CA ILE A 12 13.82 41.49 -12.51
C ILE A 12 15.06 40.93 -13.21
N ASN A 13 16.24 41.51 -12.96
CA ASN A 13 17.49 41.03 -13.52
C ASN A 13 17.85 39.63 -12.99
N MET A 14 17.63 39.36 -11.70
CA MET A 14 17.82 38.03 -11.12
C MET A 14 16.87 36.99 -11.73
N VAL A 15 15.58 37.35 -11.90
CA VAL A 15 14.58 36.48 -12.55
C VAL A 15 15.03 36.13 -13.97
N LYS A 16 15.49 37.11 -14.75
CA LYS A 16 15.98 36.87 -16.11
C LYS A 16 17.20 35.96 -16.13
N ALA A 17 18.13 36.13 -15.19
CA ALA A 17 19.35 35.33 -15.10
C ALA A 17 19.09 33.87 -14.69
N PHE A 18 18.16 33.62 -13.77
CA PHE A 18 17.88 32.29 -13.24
C PHE A 18 16.80 31.53 -14.05
N HIS A 19 15.68 32.17 -14.36
CA HIS A 19 14.51 31.56 -15.02
C HIS A 19 14.58 31.67 -16.57
N GLY A 20 15.60 32.35 -17.10
CA GLY A 20 15.85 32.55 -18.54
C GLY A 20 14.95 33.60 -19.21
N HIS A 21 13.84 33.98 -18.59
CA HIS A 21 12.95 35.06 -19.05
C HIS A 21 12.11 35.62 -17.90
N VAL A 22 11.55 36.81 -18.09
CA VAL A 22 10.68 37.46 -17.11
C VAL A 22 9.25 36.94 -17.29
N ALA A 23 8.89 35.89 -16.56
CA ALA A 23 7.55 35.31 -16.57
C ALA A 23 6.61 36.01 -15.57
N PRO A 24 5.31 36.22 -15.88
CA PRO A 24 4.37 36.87 -14.95
C PRO A 24 4.28 36.17 -13.60
N GLY A 25 4.30 34.83 -13.60
CA GLY A 25 4.29 34.02 -12.38
C GLY A 25 5.53 34.22 -11.50
N MET A 26 6.70 34.49 -12.10
CA MET A 26 7.91 34.80 -11.32
C MET A 26 7.77 36.11 -10.56
N ILE A 27 7.18 37.12 -11.20
CA ILE A 27 7.01 38.45 -10.58
C ILE A 27 6.01 38.37 -9.44
N LEU A 28 4.87 37.73 -9.68
CA LEU A 28 3.89 37.41 -8.66
C LEU A 28 4.51 36.60 -7.51
N GLY A 29 5.32 35.60 -7.84
CA GLY A 29 6.03 34.77 -6.85
C GLY A 29 6.97 35.58 -5.97
N GLY A 30 7.64 36.60 -6.52
CA GLY A 30 8.46 37.52 -5.72
C GLY A 30 7.65 38.25 -4.66
N PHE A 31 6.48 38.79 -5.02
CA PHE A 31 5.58 39.43 -4.06
C PHE A 31 5.00 38.46 -3.02
N MET A 32 4.77 37.20 -3.40
CA MET A 32 4.33 36.16 -2.47
C MET A 32 5.41 35.80 -1.45
N VAL A 33 6.67 35.66 -1.90
CA VAL A 33 7.80 35.38 -1.02
C VAL A 33 8.02 36.54 -0.06
N ASP A 34 7.99 37.77 -0.56
CA ASP A 34 8.08 38.98 0.27
C ASP A 34 6.97 39.07 1.31
N LEU A 35 5.73 38.75 0.92
CA LEU A 35 4.61 38.73 1.86
C LEU A 35 4.79 37.66 2.93
N ALA A 36 5.25 36.47 2.57
CA ALA A 36 5.52 35.40 3.52
C ALA A 36 6.63 35.80 4.49
N TYR A 37 7.72 36.38 3.97
CA TYR A 37 8.88 36.80 4.76
C TYR A 37 8.51 37.86 5.80
N ARG A 38 7.63 38.80 5.46
CA ARG A 38 7.13 39.84 6.38
C ARG A 38 6.27 39.32 7.54
N HIS A 39 5.70 38.12 7.42
CA HIS A 39 4.85 37.52 8.44
C HIS A 39 5.53 36.36 9.17
N LEU A 40 6.79 36.08 8.85
CA LEU A 40 7.55 35.06 9.57
C LEU A 40 7.82 35.49 11.01
N PRO A 41 7.70 34.57 11.98
CA PRO A 41 8.10 34.83 13.36
C PRO A 41 9.61 35.07 13.46
N GLU A 42 10.04 35.89 14.44
CA GLU A 42 11.46 36.11 14.72
C GLU A 42 12.13 34.80 15.19
N GLY A 43 13.15 34.33 14.45
CA GLY A 43 13.88 33.09 14.73
C GLY A 43 14.78 32.65 13.57
N GLU A 44 15.64 31.66 13.79
CA GLU A 44 16.48 31.05 12.73
C GLU A 44 16.03 29.62 12.42
N PHE A 45 16.15 29.25 11.13
CA PHE A 45 15.89 27.96 10.47
C PHE A 45 14.44 27.72 9.98
N PHE A 46 14.21 27.97 8.67
CA PHE A 46 12.95 27.68 7.99
C PHE A 46 13.17 26.88 6.70
N ASP A 47 12.29 25.90 6.45
CA ASP A 47 12.17 25.21 5.17
C ASP A 47 10.95 25.80 4.40
N ALA A 48 10.85 25.48 3.10
CA ALA A 48 9.79 25.92 2.22
C ALA A 48 9.04 24.74 1.59
N ILE A 49 7.72 24.89 1.45
CA ILE A 49 6.88 24.05 0.58
C ILE A 49 6.36 24.93 -0.55
N CYS A 50 6.39 24.41 -1.78
CA CYS A 50 5.67 24.98 -2.90
C CYS A 50 4.62 24.00 -3.41
N GLU A 51 3.38 24.49 -3.56
CA GLU A 51 2.22 23.68 -3.92
C GLU A 51 2.04 23.52 -5.45
N THR A 52 3.01 24.02 -6.22
CA THR A 52 3.04 23.98 -7.69
C THR A 52 4.47 23.86 -8.23
N ARG A 53 4.62 23.30 -9.44
CA ARG A 53 5.87 23.33 -10.21
C ARG A 53 6.03 24.60 -11.06
N ALA A 54 5.00 25.42 -11.18
CA ALA A 54 4.96 26.52 -12.15
C ALA A 54 5.56 27.81 -11.58
N CYS A 55 6.76 28.19 -12.01
CA CYS A 55 7.47 29.46 -11.70
C CYS A 55 7.80 29.69 -10.21
N LEU A 56 6.82 29.56 -9.31
CA LEU A 56 6.91 29.88 -7.89
C LEU A 56 8.11 29.20 -7.15
N PRO A 57 8.48 27.93 -7.42
CA PRO A 57 9.68 27.34 -6.83
C PRO A 57 10.96 28.15 -7.12
N ASP A 58 11.08 28.72 -8.32
CA ASP A 58 12.24 29.50 -8.71
C ASP A 58 12.26 30.86 -7.98
N ALA A 59 11.10 31.49 -7.78
CA ALA A 59 11.01 32.73 -7.00
C ALA A 59 11.51 32.52 -5.56
N ILE A 60 11.16 31.39 -4.94
CA ILE A 60 11.67 31.01 -3.60
C ILE A 60 13.20 30.83 -3.65
N GLN A 61 13.72 30.12 -4.65
CA GLN A 61 15.16 29.82 -4.76
C GLN A 61 16.02 31.07 -5.02
N ILE A 62 15.48 32.06 -5.72
CA ILE A 62 16.19 33.31 -6.02
C ILE A 62 16.24 34.23 -4.79
N LEU A 63 15.16 34.26 -4.01
CA LEU A 63 14.98 35.21 -2.90
C LEU A 63 15.38 34.63 -1.54
N THR A 64 15.53 33.31 -1.42
CA THR A 64 15.82 32.64 -0.16
C THR A 64 16.91 31.58 -0.30
N PRO A 65 17.52 31.12 0.81
CA PRO A 65 18.42 29.97 0.79
C PRO A 65 17.72 28.63 0.49
N CYS A 66 16.39 28.57 0.43
CA CYS A 66 15.66 27.33 0.26
C CYS A 66 15.75 26.84 -1.18
N THR A 67 16.43 25.72 -1.42
CA THR A 67 16.55 25.13 -2.75
C THR A 67 16.09 23.69 -2.81
N VAL A 68 15.70 23.23 -3.99
CA VAL A 68 15.39 21.79 -4.18
C VAL A 68 16.65 20.96 -3.94
N GLY A 69 17.82 21.48 -4.33
CA GLY A 69 19.11 20.79 -4.21
C GLY A 69 19.59 20.57 -2.77
N ASN A 70 19.42 21.55 -1.89
CA ASN A 70 19.75 21.40 -0.46
C ASN A 70 18.64 20.74 0.36
N GLY A 71 17.48 20.47 -0.24
CA GLY A 71 16.33 19.81 0.39
C GLY A 71 15.47 20.73 1.26
N TRP A 72 15.77 22.03 1.32
CA TRP A 72 15.01 23.00 2.11
C TRP A 72 13.75 23.45 1.39
N LEU A 73 13.70 23.39 0.05
CA LEU A 73 12.47 23.57 -0.73
C LEU A 73 11.89 22.22 -1.18
N LYS A 74 10.65 21.95 -0.77
CA LYS A 74 9.90 20.73 -1.14
C LYS A 74 8.75 21.11 -2.08
N ILE A 75 8.68 20.49 -3.25
CA ILE A 75 7.59 20.71 -4.20
C ILE A 75 6.53 19.62 -4.00
N ILE A 76 5.40 19.99 -3.39
CA ILE A 76 4.23 19.12 -3.20
C ILE A 76 3.18 19.60 -4.19
N ASP A 77 3.30 19.16 -5.44
CA ASP A 77 2.48 19.66 -6.55
C ASP A 77 1.03 19.16 -6.42
N ILE A 78 0.18 20.01 -5.84
CA ILE A 78 -1.27 19.79 -5.65
C ILE A 78 -2.10 20.78 -6.47
N GLY A 79 -1.46 21.48 -7.42
CA GLY A 79 -2.12 22.37 -8.37
C GLY A 79 -2.53 23.73 -7.81
N ARG A 80 -2.05 24.13 -6.63
CA ARG A 80 -2.35 25.42 -6.02
C ARG A 80 -1.15 26.37 -6.16
N TYR A 81 -1.39 27.60 -6.60
CA TYR A 81 -0.33 28.60 -6.71
C TYR A 81 -0.05 29.22 -5.33
N ALA A 82 0.67 28.48 -4.50
CA ALA A 82 0.92 28.81 -3.11
C ALA A 82 2.31 28.34 -2.65
N LEU A 83 2.83 29.04 -1.63
CA LEU A 83 4.04 28.66 -0.90
C LEU A 83 3.79 28.68 0.60
N THR A 84 4.61 27.95 1.34
CA THR A 84 4.60 27.96 2.80
C THR A 84 6.04 27.99 3.30
N PHE A 85 6.37 28.96 4.15
CA PHE A 85 7.58 28.92 4.95
C PHE A 85 7.24 28.45 6.36
N TYR A 86 8.06 27.56 6.92
CA TYR A 86 7.78 26.95 8.22
C TYR A 86 9.06 26.62 8.98
N GLU A 87 8.96 26.62 10.31
CA GLU A 87 10.01 26.14 11.21
C GLU A 87 10.13 24.61 11.10
N LYS A 88 11.35 24.12 10.98
CA LYS A 88 11.69 22.76 10.55
C LYS A 88 11.33 21.66 11.56
N PHE A 89 11.28 21.95 12.85
CA PHE A 89 11.10 20.93 13.89
C PHE A 89 9.65 20.80 14.36
N GLU A 90 9.01 21.93 14.67
CA GLU A 90 7.66 21.97 15.23
C GLU A 90 6.58 22.22 14.18
N GLY A 91 6.98 22.66 12.98
CA GLY A 91 6.09 22.91 11.85
C GLY A 91 5.20 24.18 11.87
N PRO A 92 5.29 25.16 12.79
CA PRO A 92 4.55 26.41 12.61
C PRO A 92 5.07 27.17 11.39
N GLY A 93 4.18 27.77 10.61
CA GLY A 93 4.55 28.46 9.39
C GLY A 93 3.49 29.40 8.85
N ILE A 94 3.87 30.12 7.79
CA ILE A 94 3.00 31.04 7.05
C ILE A 94 2.81 30.52 5.65
N ARG A 95 1.56 30.28 5.27
CA ARG A 95 1.16 29.93 3.90
C ARG A 95 0.65 31.15 3.18
N VAL A 96 1.16 31.41 1.97
CA VAL A 96 0.76 32.51 1.09
C VAL A 96 0.24 31.94 -0.23
N TYR A 97 -0.89 32.45 -0.69
CA TYR A 97 -1.55 32.02 -1.93
C TYR A 97 -2.17 33.20 -2.68
N VAL A 98 -2.38 33.03 -3.98
CA VAL A 98 -3.10 34.01 -4.81
C VAL A 98 -4.60 33.91 -4.49
N ASP A 99 -5.21 35.03 -4.13
CA ASP A 99 -6.61 35.09 -3.72
C ASP A 99 -7.51 35.47 -4.92
N PRO A 100 -8.38 34.55 -5.39
CA PRO A 100 -9.27 34.81 -6.52
C PRO A 100 -10.13 36.07 -6.38
N GLU A 101 -10.64 36.37 -5.19
CA GLU A 101 -11.52 37.53 -4.98
C GLU A 101 -10.75 38.84 -5.10
N LYS A 102 -9.49 38.84 -4.68
CA LYS A 102 -8.61 40.00 -4.79
C LYS A 102 -8.12 40.25 -6.22
N LEU A 103 -8.33 39.31 -7.15
CA LEU A 103 -8.02 39.49 -8.58
C LEU A 103 -9.10 40.29 -9.33
N GLU A 104 -10.30 40.47 -8.78
CA GLU A 104 -11.40 41.18 -9.47
C GLU A 104 -11.02 42.57 -10.01
N PRO A 105 -10.24 43.41 -9.29
CA PRO A 105 -9.82 44.72 -9.80
C PRO A 105 -8.80 44.67 -10.95
N PHE A 106 -8.22 43.50 -11.25
CA PHE A 106 -7.09 43.31 -12.17
C PHE A 106 -7.44 42.33 -13.29
N SER A 107 -8.11 42.86 -14.33
CA SER A 107 -8.67 42.05 -15.42
C SER A 107 -7.64 41.21 -16.19
N GLU A 108 -6.43 41.74 -16.40
CA GLU A 108 -5.40 41.00 -17.13
C GLU A 108 -4.77 39.92 -16.26
N ILE A 109 -4.54 40.19 -14.97
CA ILE A 109 -4.07 39.17 -14.02
C ILE A 109 -5.07 38.02 -13.93
N LYS A 110 -6.36 38.34 -13.76
CA LYS A 110 -7.44 37.34 -13.70
C LYS A 110 -7.50 36.52 -14.98
N SER A 111 -7.45 37.19 -16.14
CA SER A 111 -7.45 36.53 -17.45
C SER A 111 -6.26 35.59 -17.63
N TRP A 112 -5.06 36.02 -17.23
CA TRP A 112 -3.84 35.21 -17.30
C TRP A 112 -3.89 34.01 -16.34
N PHE A 113 -4.24 34.25 -15.07
CA PHE A 113 -4.23 33.25 -14.01
C PHE A 113 -5.24 32.13 -14.27
N PHE A 114 -6.47 32.49 -14.68
CA PHE A 114 -7.53 31.54 -15.03
C PHE A 114 -7.48 31.09 -16.49
N LYS A 115 -6.52 31.56 -17.29
CA LYS A 115 -6.39 31.28 -18.74
C LYS A 115 -7.69 31.57 -19.51
N LEU A 116 -8.37 32.68 -19.21
CA LEU A 116 -9.66 33.06 -19.81
C LEU A 116 -9.53 33.46 -21.29
N LYS A 117 -8.32 33.82 -21.73
CA LYS A 117 -8.01 34.16 -23.13
C LYS A 117 -6.83 33.32 -23.65
N PRO A 118 -6.82 32.94 -24.94
CA PRO A 118 -5.66 32.35 -25.59
C PRO A 118 -4.40 33.22 -25.42
N LYS A 119 -3.22 32.59 -25.37
CA LYS A 119 -1.94 33.28 -25.12
C LYS A 119 -1.64 34.41 -26.12
N MET A 120 -2.12 34.31 -27.36
CA MET A 120 -1.91 35.33 -28.40
C MET A 120 -2.76 36.59 -28.19
N GLU A 121 -3.84 36.50 -27.41
CA GLU A 121 -4.76 37.61 -27.12
C GLU A 121 -4.44 38.31 -25.79
N GLN A 122 -3.42 37.84 -25.06
CA GLN A 122 -3.00 38.42 -23.79
C GLN A 122 -2.06 39.60 -24.02
N ASP A 123 -2.40 40.75 -23.45
CA ASP A 123 -1.52 41.93 -23.43
C ASP A 123 -0.47 41.74 -22.32
N ARG A 124 0.74 41.34 -22.72
CA ARG A 124 1.82 41.03 -21.78
C ARG A 124 2.27 42.26 -21.00
N ASP A 125 2.34 43.42 -21.64
CA ASP A 125 2.89 44.63 -21.01
C ASP A 125 1.90 45.18 -19.99
N ARG A 126 0.60 45.16 -20.32
CA ARG A 126 -0.47 45.49 -19.37
C ARG A 126 -0.55 44.50 -18.21
N LEU A 127 -0.42 43.19 -18.49
CA LEU A 127 -0.38 42.17 -17.44
C LEU A 127 0.77 42.42 -16.45
N MET A 128 1.98 42.67 -16.95
CA MET A 128 3.14 42.94 -16.08
C MET A 128 2.95 44.22 -15.26
N ALA A 129 2.38 45.27 -15.85
CA ALA A 129 2.06 46.52 -15.15
C ALA A 129 0.99 46.30 -14.07
N GLU A 130 -0.05 45.51 -14.35
CA GLU A 130 -1.06 45.15 -13.35
C GLU A 130 -0.45 44.35 -12.20
N ILE A 131 0.41 43.37 -12.47
CA ILE A 131 1.10 42.58 -11.43
C ILE A 131 1.99 43.48 -10.56
N GLN A 132 2.77 44.37 -11.18
CA GLN A 132 3.62 45.30 -10.44
C GLN A 132 2.78 46.26 -9.59
N LYS A 133 1.64 46.75 -10.11
CA LYS A 133 0.73 47.64 -9.37
C LYS A 133 0.05 46.92 -8.21
N ALA A 134 -0.40 45.69 -8.44
CA ALA A 134 -1.06 44.86 -7.44
C ALA A 134 -0.12 44.49 -6.29
N GLY A 135 1.13 44.12 -6.59
CA GLY A 135 2.09 43.66 -5.59
C GLY A 135 1.52 42.50 -4.78
N SER A 136 1.70 42.54 -3.45
CA SER A 136 1.15 41.52 -2.53
C SER A 136 -0.34 41.67 -2.23
N SER A 137 -1.03 42.71 -2.75
CA SER A 137 -2.45 42.95 -2.44
C SER A 137 -3.40 41.91 -3.02
N ILE A 138 -2.97 41.17 -4.04
CA ILE A 138 -3.71 40.06 -4.66
C ILE A 138 -3.44 38.71 -3.99
N CYS A 139 -2.66 38.71 -2.91
CA CYS A 139 -2.36 37.52 -2.14
C CYS A 139 -3.10 37.53 -0.80
N SER A 140 -3.36 36.34 -0.28
CA SER A 140 -3.80 36.10 1.09
C SER A 140 -2.80 35.21 1.79
N PHE A 141 -2.75 35.29 3.11
CA PHE A 141 -1.88 34.48 3.93
C PHE A 141 -2.63 33.93 5.14
N GLU A 142 -2.16 32.80 5.65
CA GLU A 142 -2.70 32.12 6.83
C GLU A 142 -1.57 31.50 7.66
N GLU A 143 -1.75 31.50 8.98
CA GLU A 143 -0.89 30.75 9.90
C GLU A 143 -1.27 29.26 9.82
N VAL A 144 -0.26 28.40 9.66
CA VAL A 144 -0.44 26.95 9.54
C VAL A 144 0.48 26.21 10.49
N LYS A 145 0.07 25.00 10.88
CA LYS A 145 0.93 24.04 11.57
C LYS A 145 1.03 22.78 10.73
N LEU A 146 2.25 22.48 10.26
CA LEU A 146 2.50 21.33 9.42
C LEU A 146 2.49 20.03 10.22
N ASP A 147 1.89 18.99 9.65
CA ASP A 147 2.13 17.62 10.08
C ASP A 147 3.48 17.14 9.56
N MET A 148 4.50 17.23 10.42
CA MET A 148 5.88 16.88 10.07
C MET A 148 6.04 15.40 9.69
N ALA A 149 5.11 14.50 10.07
CA ALA A 149 5.13 13.11 9.61
C ALA A 149 4.71 12.98 8.14
N SER A 150 3.92 13.92 7.64
CA SER A 150 3.43 13.96 6.25
C SER A 150 4.36 14.74 5.31
N VAL A 151 5.27 15.57 5.86
CA VAL A 151 6.28 16.28 5.07
C VAL A 151 7.38 15.30 4.66
N PRO A 152 7.75 15.22 3.36
CA PRO A 152 8.86 14.38 2.93
C PRO A 152 10.13 14.70 3.71
N ALA A 153 10.63 13.73 4.47
CA ALA A 153 11.86 13.89 5.25
C ALA A 153 13.03 14.25 4.33
N GLY A 154 13.75 15.31 4.66
CA GLY A 154 15.00 15.66 4.00
C GLY A 154 16.14 14.75 4.47
N GLY A 155 17.03 14.37 3.55
CA GLY A 155 18.23 13.59 3.86
C GLY A 155 18.16 12.14 3.41
N ARG A 156 19.25 11.64 2.84
CA ARG A 156 19.36 10.25 2.37
C ARG A 156 19.73 9.34 3.52
N LYS A 157 18.97 8.26 3.76
CA LYS A 157 19.29 7.28 4.82
C LYS A 157 20.50 6.42 4.47
N GLY A 158 20.81 6.30 3.18
CA GLY A 158 21.94 5.55 2.65
C GLY A 158 21.70 5.16 1.20
N PHE A 159 22.66 4.47 0.60
CA PHE A 159 22.53 3.89 -0.73
C PHE A 159 22.58 2.37 -0.64
N THR A 160 21.81 1.71 -1.49
CA THR A 160 21.90 0.27 -1.74
C THR A 160 22.01 0.02 -3.23
N ILE A 161 22.44 -1.17 -3.62
CA ILE A 161 22.53 -1.59 -5.02
C ILE A 161 21.21 -2.25 -5.43
N CYS A 162 20.63 -1.82 -6.55
CA CYS A 162 19.43 -2.43 -7.11
C CYS A 162 19.74 -3.85 -7.59
N PRO A 163 19.03 -4.90 -7.11
CA PRO A 163 19.31 -6.28 -7.53
C PRO A 163 18.93 -6.57 -8.99
N LEU A 164 18.23 -5.66 -9.67
CA LEU A 164 17.86 -5.82 -11.08
C LEU A 164 18.79 -5.12 -12.06
N CYS A 165 19.18 -3.86 -11.78
CA CYS A 165 20.03 -3.07 -12.69
C CYS A 165 21.43 -2.80 -12.16
N HIS A 166 21.72 -3.21 -10.91
CA HIS A 166 23.00 -2.97 -10.21
C HIS A 166 23.39 -1.50 -10.05
N GLU A 167 22.47 -0.57 -10.26
CA GLU A 167 22.70 0.85 -9.97
C GLU A 167 22.48 1.15 -8.48
N ALA A 168 23.34 2.01 -7.93
CA ALA A 168 23.16 2.52 -6.58
C ALA A 168 21.98 3.49 -6.51
N TYR A 169 21.09 3.29 -5.55
CA TYR A 169 19.92 4.15 -5.34
C TYR A 169 19.64 4.35 -3.84
N PRO A 170 18.89 5.39 -3.45
CA PRO A 170 18.56 5.64 -2.04
C PRO A 170 17.80 4.46 -1.44
N SER A 171 18.31 3.93 -0.33
CA SER A 171 17.78 2.72 0.36
C SER A 171 16.31 2.83 0.78
N GLU A 172 15.84 4.06 1.00
CA GLU A 172 14.48 4.42 1.36
C GLU A 172 13.46 4.26 0.22
N ASN A 173 13.91 4.12 -1.03
CA ASN A 173 13.02 3.95 -2.19
C ASN A 173 12.52 2.50 -2.37
N GLY A 174 12.77 1.63 -1.38
CA GLY A 174 12.34 0.23 -1.37
C GLY A 174 13.45 -0.74 -1.80
N LEU A 175 13.05 -1.95 -2.19
CA LEU A 175 13.97 -3.06 -2.53
C LEU A 175 14.46 -3.03 -3.99
N LEU A 176 13.84 -2.22 -4.84
CA LEU A 176 14.26 -1.96 -6.23
C LEU A 176 14.40 -0.47 -6.45
N CYS A 177 15.26 -0.05 -7.38
CA CYS A 177 15.27 1.35 -7.79
C CYS A 177 13.96 1.72 -8.52
N GLY A 178 13.57 2.99 -8.48
CA GLY A 178 12.37 3.47 -9.18
C GLY A 178 12.39 3.17 -10.68
N GLY A 179 13.57 3.10 -11.28
CA GLY A 179 13.70 2.74 -12.69
C GLY A 179 13.25 1.30 -12.99
N CYS A 180 13.68 0.34 -12.17
CA CYS A 180 13.27 -1.06 -12.30
C CYS A 180 11.80 -1.30 -11.91
N GLN A 181 11.24 -0.44 -11.06
CA GLN A 181 9.80 -0.41 -10.73
C GLN A 181 8.91 0.15 -11.87
N GLY A 182 9.50 0.54 -13.00
CA GLY A 182 8.74 1.05 -14.15
C GLY A 182 8.49 2.56 -14.15
N LEU A 183 9.18 3.32 -13.29
CA LEU A 183 9.08 4.78 -13.26
C LEU A 183 10.01 5.49 -14.27
N LEU A 184 10.75 4.74 -15.10
CA LEU A 184 11.58 5.36 -16.15
C LEU A 184 10.68 6.01 -17.21
N PRO A 185 10.93 7.30 -17.56
CA PRO A 185 10.18 7.96 -18.62
C PRO A 185 10.65 7.57 -20.03
N TYR A 186 11.70 6.75 -20.15
CA TYR A 186 12.30 6.34 -21.43
C TYR A 186 11.79 4.96 -21.86
N ARG A 187 11.44 4.80 -23.14
CA ARG A 187 10.96 3.52 -23.71
C ARG A 187 12.05 2.46 -23.86
N GLN A 188 13.30 2.87 -24.07
CA GLN A 188 14.43 1.96 -24.10
C GLN A 188 15.02 1.90 -22.69
N ARG A 189 14.82 0.77 -22.01
CA ARG A 189 15.68 0.42 -20.88
C ARG A 189 17.11 0.34 -21.42
N SER A 190 18.07 0.91 -20.68
CA SER A 190 19.48 0.63 -20.93
C SER A 190 19.66 -0.89 -21.06
N LYS A 191 20.60 -1.33 -21.91
CA LYS A 191 20.89 -2.74 -22.22
C LYS A 191 21.01 -3.67 -20.98
N ILE A 192 21.16 -3.08 -19.81
CA ILE A 192 21.33 -3.72 -18.50
C ILE A 192 20.06 -4.45 -17.99
N GLY A 193 18.86 -4.21 -18.56
CA GLY A 193 17.61 -4.79 -18.01
C GLY A 193 16.77 -5.66 -18.95
N MET A 194 17.14 -5.82 -20.22
CA MET A 194 16.33 -6.57 -21.20
C MET A 194 17.14 -7.49 -22.12
N ASP A 195 18.47 -7.44 -22.11
CA ASP A 195 19.28 -8.59 -22.57
C ASP A 195 19.12 -9.79 -21.60
N SER A 196 18.43 -9.59 -20.47
CA SER A 196 17.84 -10.61 -19.61
C SER A 196 16.41 -11.01 -20.04
N VAL A 197 16.02 -10.84 -21.31
CA VAL A 197 15.13 -11.84 -21.93
C VAL A 197 15.88 -13.16 -21.80
N SER A 198 15.60 -13.87 -20.70
CA SER A 198 16.20 -15.11 -20.22
C SER A 198 17.51 -15.42 -20.94
N LYS A 199 18.68 -15.09 -20.36
CA LYS A 199 19.84 -15.93 -20.70
C LYS A 199 19.31 -17.36 -20.52
N ARG A 200 19.27 -18.14 -21.58
CA ARG A 200 18.83 -19.54 -21.48
C ARG A 200 20.09 -20.34 -21.25
N ALA A 201 20.01 -21.33 -20.37
CA ALA A 201 21.06 -22.31 -20.29
C ALA A 201 21.32 -22.84 -21.73
N PRO A 202 22.58 -22.88 -22.20
CA PRO A 202 22.92 -23.31 -23.54
C PRO A 202 22.77 -24.84 -23.64
N LEU A 203 21.53 -25.30 -23.70
CA LEU A 203 21.22 -26.73 -23.71
C LEU A 203 21.39 -27.34 -25.11
N LYS A 204 22.09 -28.47 -25.18
CA LYS A 204 22.26 -29.28 -26.37
C LYS A 204 21.18 -30.35 -26.44
N ALA A 205 20.37 -30.30 -27.49
CA ALA A 205 19.42 -31.36 -27.82
C ALA A 205 20.10 -32.49 -28.60
N VAL A 206 19.62 -33.71 -28.41
CA VAL A 206 20.03 -34.94 -29.11
C VAL A 206 18.81 -35.49 -29.86
N PRO A 207 18.96 -36.01 -31.10
CA PRO A 207 17.86 -36.70 -31.79
C PRO A 207 17.25 -37.81 -30.92
N VAL A 208 15.94 -38.01 -30.99
CA VAL A 208 15.26 -38.98 -30.11
C VAL A 208 15.80 -40.41 -30.29
N GLU A 209 16.21 -40.77 -31.50
CA GLU A 209 16.80 -42.06 -31.84
C GLU A 209 18.17 -42.29 -31.17
N GLU A 210 18.91 -41.22 -30.91
CA GLU A 210 20.23 -41.22 -30.26
C GLU A 210 20.13 -41.04 -28.74
N ALA A 211 18.92 -40.89 -28.19
CA ALA A 211 18.71 -40.70 -26.76
C ALA A 211 18.68 -42.02 -25.96
N VAL A 212 18.64 -43.17 -26.64
CA VAL A 212 18.65 -44.48 -25.96
C VAL A 212 19.93 -44.64 -25.15
N GLY A 213 19.79 -45.02 -23.88
CA GLY A 213 20.91 -45.18 -22.96
C GLY A 213 21.33 -43.89 -22.25
N HIS A 214 20.73 -42.75 -22.59
CA HIS A 214 20.92 -41.48 -21.88
C HIS A 214 19.80 -41.23 -20.86
N HIS A 215 20.03 -40.30 -19.94
CA HIS A 215 19.07 -39.91 -18.92
C HIS A 215 18.33 -38.64 -19.32
N ALA A 216 17.01 -38.62 -19.12
CA ALA A 216 16.19 -37.43 -19.37
C ALA A 216 16.62 -36.25 -18.47
N LEU A 217 16.90 -35.09 -19.07
CA LEU A 217 17.33 -33.91 -18.32
C LEU A 217 16.23 -33.32 -17.43
N HIS A 218 14.97 -33.51 -17.82
CA HIS A 218 13.80 -32.89 -17.19
C HIS A 218 12.56 -33.76 -17.35
N ASP A 219 11.53 -33.46 -16.56
CA ASP A 219 10.20 -34.08 -16.69
C ASP A 219 9.59 -33.74 -18.06
N MET A 220 9.08 -34.75 -18.76
CA MET A 220 8.37 -34.57 -20.03
C MET A 220 6.91 -34.93 -19.87
N THR A 221 6.08 -33.89 -19.77
CA THR A 221 4.65 -34.03 -19.57
C THR A 221 3.91 -34.43 -20.84
N GLN A 222 3.09 -35.47 -20.71
CA GLN A 222 2.15 -35.92 -21.72
C GLN A 222 0.77 -35.38 -21.36
N ILE A 223 0.10 -34.77 -22.34
CA ILE A 223 -1.25 -34.24 -22.19
C ILE A 223 -2.16 -35.02 -23.12
N ILE A 224 -3.09 -35.77 -22.54
CA ILE A 224 -4.18 -36.43 -23.26
C ILE A 224 -5.47 -35.69 -22.85
N PRO A 225 -6.03 -34.84 -23.72
CA PRO A 225 -7.20 -34.03 -23.40
C PRO A 225 -8.34 -34.87 -22.79
N GLY A 226 -8.84 -34.44 -21.63
CA GLY A 226 -9.95 -35.10 -20.93
C GLY A 226 -9.61 -36.44 -20.24
N LYS A 227 -8.36 -36.91 -20.28
CA LYS A 227 -7.96 -38.17 -19.63
C LYS A 227 -6.82 -38.01 -18.64
N GLU A 228 -5.69 -37.47 -19.07
CA GLU A 228 -4.47 -37.48 -18.27
C GLU A 228 -3.60 -36.25 -18.57
N LYS A 229 -3.03 -35.67 -17.52
CA LYS A 229 -2.00 -34.62 -17.59
C LYS A 229 -0.95 -34.90 -16.52
N GLY A 230 0.24 -35.31 -16.95
CA GLY A 230 1.35 -35.58 -16.02
C GLY A 230 2.65 -35.99 -16.73
N PRO A 231 3.76 -36.08 -15.98
CA PRO A 231 5.05 -36.48 -16.52
C PRO A 231 5.00 -37.94 -16.99
N ALA A 232 5.14 -38.15 -18.30
CA ALA A 232 5.26 -39.48 -18.89
C ALA A 232 6.69 -40.04 -18.75
N PHE A 233 7.65 -39.13 -18.69
CA PHE A 233 9.05 -39.38 -18.40
C PHE A 233 9.49 -38.43 -17.29
N LYS A 234 10.28 -38.95 -16.34
CA LYS A 234 10.80 -38.16 -15.22
C LYS A 234 12.25 -37.75 -15.45
N ARG A 235 12.68 -36.65 -14.83
CA ARG A 235 14.10 -36.28 -14.72
C ARG A 235 14.91 -37.47 -14.21
N ASN A 236 16.09 -37.66 -14.79
CA ASN A 236 17.01 -38.77 -14.52
C ASN A 236 16.44 -40.18 -14.84
N GLN A 237 15.34 -40.28 -15.58
CA GLN A 237 14.89 -41.56 -16.12
C GLN A 237 15.79 -41.98 -17.30
N LEU A 238 16.30 -43.21 -17.25
CA LEU A 238 17.03 -43.83 -18.37
C LEU A 238 16.07 -44.06 -19.54
N ILE A 239 16.41 -43.57 -20.72
CA ILE A 239 15.62 -43.75 -21.94
C ILE A 239 15.95 -45.10 -22.56
N SER A 240 14.95 -45.96 -22.71
CA SER A 240 15.08 -47.28 -23.32
C SER A 240 14.65 -47.28 -24.79
N THR A 241 14.99 -48.35 -25.52
CA THR A 241 14.53 -48.54 -26.91
C THR A 241 13.00 -48.57 -27.02
N GLY A 242 12.30 -49.08 -26.00
CA GLY A 242 10.84 -49.12 -25.95
C GLY A 242 10.17 -47.75 -25.82
N ASP A 243 10.93 -46.74 -25.38
CA ASP A 243 10.39 -45.41 -25.10
C ASP A 243 10.29 -44.52 -26.34
N ILE A 244 11.05 -44.83 -27.40
CA ILE A 244 11.17 -44.01 -28.61
C ILE A 244 9.82 -43.75 -29.28
N CYS A 245 9.03 -44.81 -29.49
CA CYS A 245 7.69 -44.67 -30.11
C CYS A 245 6.77 -43.80 -29.25
N ARG A 246 6.88 -43.88 -27.92
CA ARG A 246 6.08 -43.07 -27.00
C ARG A 246 6.50 -41.60 -27.04
N LEU A 247 7.79 -41.31 -27.01
CA LEU A 247 8.35 -39.96 -27.12
C LEU A 247 7.96 -39.29 -28.45
N GLN A 248 8.07 -40.02 -29.57
CA GLN A 248 7.64 -39.53 -30.88
C GLN A 248 6.12 -39.27 -30.92
N LYS A 249 5.29 -40.14 -30.32
CA LYS A 249 3.84 -39.90 -30.17
C LYS A 249 3.51 -38.69 -29.29
N MET A 250 4.41 -38.33 -28.37
CA MET A 250 4.34 -37.09 -27.59
C MET A 250 4.83 -35.86 -28.38
N GLY A 251 5.21 -36.02 -29.65
CA GLY A 251 5.70 -34.95 -30.52
C GLY A 251 7.18 -34.58 -30.31
N ARG A 252 7.96 -35.41 -29.60
CA ARG A 252 9.37 -35.15 -29.31
C ARG A 252 10.24 -35.76 -30.42
N GLN A 253 10.83 -34.90 -31.26
CA GLN A 253 11.82 -35.29 -32.29
C GLN A 253 13.27 -35.18 -31.79
N SER A 254 13.48 -34.40 -30.74
CA SER A 254 14.75 -34.25 -30.04
C SER A 254 14.51 -34.14 -28.55
N LEU A 255 15.49 -34.60 -27.76
CA LEU A 255 15.47 -34.61 -26.30
C LEU A 255 16.67 -33.85 -25.75
N TYR A 256 16.49 -33.28 -24.56
CA TYR A 256 17.61 -32.82 -23.75
C TYR A 256 17.94 -33.91 -22.74
N VAL A 257 19.21 -34.34 -22.74
CA VAL A 257 19.70 -35.44 -21.90
C VAL A 257 20.83 -34.94 -21.01
N SER A 258 20.95 -35.52 -19.81
CA SER A 258 21.94 -35.11 -18.80
C SER A 258 23.37 -35.23 -19.30
N GLU A 259 23.68 -36.27 -20.08
CA GLU A 259 25.02 -36.54 -20.62
C GLU A 259 25.49 -35.47 -21.61
N ALA A 260 24.55 -34.83 -22.34
CA ALA A 260 24.86 -33.76 -23.28
C ALA A 260 24.83 -32.37 -22.63
N ASN A 261 24.41 -32.28 -21.37
CA ASN A 261 24.17 -31.04 -20.63
C ASN A 261 24.67 -31.18 -19.17
N PRO A 262 26.00 -31.20 -18.95
CA PRO A 262 26.56 -31.29 -17.61
C PRO A 262 26.15 -30.06 -16.78
N GLU A 263 26.15 -30.23 -15.46
CA GLU A 263 25.82 -29.15 -14.53
C GLU A 263 26.81 -27.97 -14.66
N ASP A 264 26.26 -26.76 -14.64
CA ASP A 264 26.98 -25.49 -14.75
C ASP A 264 26.63 -24.64 -13.53
N SER A 265 27.64 -24.13 -12.83
CA SER A 265 27.48 -23.36 -11.59
C SER A 265 26.76 -22.03 -11.77
N ASP A 266 26.74 -21.49 -12.99
CA ASP A 266 26.04 -20.24 -13.31
C ASP A 266 24.52 -20.43 -13.41
N TRP A 267 24.04 -21.68 -13.34
CA TRP A 267 22.65 -22.05 -13.49
C TRP A 267 22.15 -22.85 -12.30
N ILE A 268 20.90 -22.62 -11.93
CA ILE A 268 20.21 -23.41 -10.91
C ILE A 268 19.00 -24.10 -11.55
N HIS A 269 18.83 -25.39 -11.28
CA HIS A 269 17.69 -26.15 -11.79
C HIS A 269 16.37 -25.62 -11.19
N GLU A 270 15.31 -25.62 -11.99
CA GLU A 270 14.00 -25.04 -11.62
C GLU A 270 13.46 -25.55 -10.27
N ASP A 271 13.54 -26.84 -10.02
CA ASP A 271 13.06 -27.45 -8.77
C ASP A 271 13.87 -27.03 -7.54
N GLU A 272 15.19 -26.88 -7.69
CA GLU A 272 16.07 -26.41 -6.62
C GLU A 272 15.80 -24.93 -6.31
N ALA A 273 15.65 -24.11 -7.36
CA ALA A 273 15.29 -22.71 -7.23
C ALA A 273 13.92 -22.56 -6.56
N ALA A 274 12.91 -23.33 -6.98
CA ALA A 274 11.56 -23.28 -6.43
C ALA A 274 11.52 -23.66 -4.95
N MET A 275 12.28 -24.69 -4.54
CA MET A 275 12.41 -25.08 -3.13
C MET A 275 13.08 -24.00 -2.29
N ALA A 276 14.19 -23.44 -2.77
CA ALA A 276 14.89 -22.38 -2.04
C ALA A 276 14.03 -21.11 -1.90
N LEU A 277 13.30 -20.73 -2.95
CA LEU A 277 12.33 -19.64 -2.93
C LEU A 277 11.20 -19.91 -1.92
N ALA A 278 10.60 -21.11 -1.94
CA ALA A 278 9.53 -21.47 -1.01
C ALA A 278 10.00 -21.41 0.44
N ASN A 279 11.21 -21.92 0.71
CA ASN A 279 11.82 -21.85 2.04
C ASN A 279 12.05 -20.41 2.51
N ALA A 280 12.52 -19.52 1.63
CA ALA A 280 12.74 -18.12 1.97
C ALA A 280 11.43 -17.31 2.10
N MET A 281 10.38 -17.70 1.39
CA MET A 281 9.05 -17.08 1.48
C MET A 281 8.26 -17.52 2.72
N ALA A 282 8.46 -18.75 3.18
CA ALA A 282 7.72 -19.35 4.30
C ALA A 282 8.19 -18.80 5.64
N GLY A 283 7.31 -18.09 6.34
CA GLY A 283 7.51 -17.62 7.71
C GLY A 283 6.78 -18.47 8.75
N ASP A 284 6.65 -17.92 9.94
CA ASP A 284 5.99 -18.58 11.06
C ASP A 284 4.53 -18.96 10.70
N GLY A 285 4.17 -20.22 10.98
CA GLY A 285 2.87 -20.79 10.66
C GLY A 285 2.67 -21.23 9.20
N VAL A 286 3.71 -21.20 8.36
CA VAL A 286 3.67 -21.64 6.96
C VAL A 286 4.59 -22.85 6.75
N THR A 287 4.14 -23.82 5.96
CA THR A 287 4.94 -24.96 5.49
C THR A 287 4.83 -25.08 3.97
N PHE A 288 5.57 -25.97 3.32
CA PHE A 288 5.54 -26.13 1.87
C PHE A 288 5.81 -27.58 1.47
N SER A 289 5.53 -27.92 0.22
CA SER A 289 5.74 -29.28 -0.27
C SER A 289 7.24 -29.57 -0.49
N ASP A 290 7.76 -30.66 0.07
CA ASP A 290 9.15 -31.12 -0.13
C ASP A 290 9.43 -31.72 -1.53
N ASN A 291 8.40 -31.85 -2.36
CA ASN A 291 8.49 -32.44 -3.70
C ASN A 291 8.17 -31.38 -4.77
N PRO A 292 9.16 -30.57 -5.19
CA PRO A 292 8.98 -29.67 -6.32
C PRO A 292 8.67 -30.49 -7.59
N ARG A 293 7.83 -29.94 -8.47
CA ARG A 293 7.50 -30.55 -9.76
C ARG A 293 7.39 -29.48 -10.83
N GLU A 294 8.16 -29.62 -11.91
CA GLU A 294 8.20 -28.64 -13.02
C GLU A 294 8.45 -27.20 -12.52
N GLY A 295 9.38 -27.06 -11.57
CA GLY A 295 9.74 -25.79 -10.95
C GLY A 295 8.68 -25.21 -10.03
N LYS A 296 7.65 -25.97 -9.64
CA LYS A 296 6.53 -25.49 -8.80
C LYS A 296 6.61 -26.05 -7.38
N VAL A 297 6.43 -25.18 -6.39
CA VAL A 297 6.23 -25.54 -4.98
C VAL A 297 4.97 -24.84 -4.44
N ALA A 298 4.17 -25.58 -3.68
CA ALA A 298 2.99 -25.06 -3.00
C ALA A 298 3.28 -24.84 -1.51
N LEU A 299 2.74 -23.75 -0.96
CA LEU A 299 2.84 -23.38 0.44
C LEU A 299 1.49 -23.57 1.12
N PHE A 300 1.51 -24.08 2.34
CA PHE A 300 0.34 -24.48 3.11
C PHE A 300 0.37 -23.89 4.52
N ALA A 301 -0.81 -23.76 5.12
CA ALA A 301 -0.92 -23.38 6.53
C ALA A 301 -0.44 -24.51 7.43
N ALA A 302 0.53 -24.23 8.30
CA ALA A 302 1.01 -25.19 9.29
C ALA A 302 0.11 -25.25 10.54
N ARG A 303 -0.74 -24.24 10.74
CA ARG A 303 -1.70 -24.08 11.84
C ARG A 303 -2.92 -23.28 11.39
N ASP A 304 -3.97 -23.33 12.19
CA ASP A 304 -5.12 -22.45 12.03
C ASP A 304 -4.74 -21.01 12.40
N GLY A 305 -5.31 -20.01 11.71
CA GLY A 305 -5.02 -18.62 12.02
C GLY A 305 -5.38 -17.64 10.91
N LEU A 306 -4.76 -16.47 10.97
CA LEU A 306 -4.92 -15.39 10.00
C LEU A 306 -3.73 -15.36 9.05
N PHE A 307 -3.97 -15.58 7.76
CA PHE A 307 -2.93 -15.52 6.75
C PHE A 307 -2.49 -14.07 6.50
N GLN A 308 -1.19 -13.80 6.56
CA GLN A 308 -0.60 -12.49 6.33
C GLN A 308 0.40 -12.57 5.16
N VAL A 309 0.35 -11.55 4.29
CA VAL A 309 1.19 -11.42 3.10
C VAL A 309 1.90 -10.07 3.13
N ASP A 310 3.21 -10.05 2.91
CA ASP A 310 3.90 -8.81 2.53
C ASP A 310 3.66 -8.54 1.04
N GLU A 311 2.59 -7.81 0.74
CA GLU A 311 2.19 -7.46 -0.62
C GLU A 311 3.29 -6.73 -1.40
N LYS A 312 4.09 -5.89 -0.72
CA LYS A 312 5.15 -5.10 -1.38
C LYS A 312 6.31 -6.01 -1.78
N GLN A 313 6.72 -6.92 -0.89
CA GLN A 313 7.77 -7.87 -1.20
C GLN A 313 7.30 -8.86 -2.30
N LEU A 314 6.03 -9.28 -2.26
CA LEU A 314 5.42 -10.13 -3.30
C LEU A 314 5.40 -9.44 -4.68
N GLU A 315 5.04 -8.16 -4.73
CA GLU A 315 5.08 -7.36 -5.96
C GLU A 315 6.51 -7.30 -6.51
N VAL A 316 7.49 -7.00 -5.64
CA VAL A 316 8.91 -6.93 -6.02
C VAL A 316 9.43 -8.25 -6.56
N ILE A 317 9.13 -9.38 -5.93
CA ILE A 317 9.50 -10.71 -6.43
C ILE A 317 8.88 -10.96 -7.80
N ASN A 318 7.62 -10.61 -7.97
CA ASN A 318 6.93 -10.82 -9.25
C ASN A 318 7.43 -9.89 -10.37
N MET A 319 8.12 -8.78 -10.05
CA MET A 319 8.81 -7.94 -11.03
C MET A 319 10.12 -8.57 -11.56
N LEU A 320 10.69 -9.56 -10.87
CA LEU A 320 11.86 -10.29 -11.37
C LEU A 320 11.50 -11.18 -12.58
N PRO A 321 12.40 -11.37 -13.55
CA PRO A 321 12.20 -12.34 -14.62
C PRO A 321 12.29 -13.78 -14.08
N ASP A 322 11.82 -14.74 -14.88
CA ASP A 322 12.04 -16.19 -14.70
C ASP A 322 11.49 -16.85 -13.42
N MET A 323 10.84 -16.09 -12.53
CA MET A 323 10.10 -16.64 -11.38
C MET A 323 8.81 -15.88 -11.14
N LYS A 324 7.79 -16.56 -10.59
CA LYS A 324 6.51 -15.98 -10.19
C LYS A 324 5.99 -16.61 -8.91
N CYS A 325 5.34 -15.81 -8.09
CA CYS A 325 4.67 -16.26 -6.88
C CYS A 325 3.25 -15.68 -6.81
N ALA A 326 2.27 -16.51 -6.47
CA ALA A 326 0.89 -16.09 -6.27
C ALA A 326 0.39 -16.61 -4.93
N SER A 327 -0.50 -15.86 -4.27
CA SER A 327 -1.09 -16.23 -2.98
C SER A 327 -2.59 -15.98 -2.94
N ARG A 328 -3.25 -16.54 -1.93
CA ARG A 328 -4.55 -16.03 -1.45
C ARG A 328 -4.39 -14.57 -1.01
N HIS A 329 -5.51 -13.86 -0.92
CA HIS A 329 -5.52 -12.51 -0.34
C HIS A 329 -5.07 -12.57 1.13
N GLY A 330 -4.30 -11.58 1.55
CA GLY A 330 -3.93 -11.41 2.96
C GLY A 330 -5.17 -11.21 3.84
N PHE A 331 -4.98 -11.39 5.14
CA PHE A 331 -6.01 -11.32 6.17
C PHE A 331 -7.19 -12.28 5.97
N THR A 332 -6.96 -13.39 5.25
CA THR A 332 -7.93 -14.49 5.15
C THR A 332 -7.74 -15.46 6.31
N VAL A 333 -8.83 -15.90 6.95
CA VAL A 333 -8.79 -16.98 7.96
C VAL A 333 -8.53 -18.31 7.25
N VAL A 334 -7.57 -19.08 7.76
CA VAL A 334 -7.11 -20.34 7.17
C VAL A 334 -7.05 -21.44 8.22
N SER A 335 -7.30 -22.68 7.77
CA SER A 335 -7.13 -23.88 8.59
C SER A 335 -5.82 -24.59 8.24
N LYS A 336 -5.27 -25.35 9.19
CA LYS A 336 -4.09 -26.18 8.96
C LYS A 336 -4.30 -27.09 7.73
N GLY A 337 -3.33 -27.06 6.82
CA GLY A 337 -3.36 -27.80 5.55
C GLY A 337 -3.95 -27.02 4.38
N ASP A 338 -4.56 -25.85 4.60
CA ASP A 338 -5.03 -24.99 3.52
C ASP A 338 -3.88 -24.58 2.60
N ASN A 339 -4.13 -24.60 1.28
CA ASN A 339 -3.19 -24.04 0.30
C ASN A 339 -3.21 -22.51 0.39
N LEU A 340 -2.05 -21.91 0.60
CA LEU A 340 -1.87 -20.47 0.82
C LEU A 340 -1.33 -19.77 -0.42
N ALA A 341 -0.30 -20.35 -1.03
CA ALA A 341 0.46 -19.73 -2.10
C ALA A 341 1.19 -20.78 -2.94
N GLY A 342 1.69 -20.36 -4.10
CA GLY A 342 2.56 -21.17 -4.94
C GLY A 342 3.61 -20.33 -5.62
N THR A 343 4.85 -20.80 -5.58
CA THR A 343 5.99 -20.23 -6.30
C THR A 343 6.38 -21.13 -7.46
N ARG A 344 6.82 -20.52 -8.55
CA ARG A 344 7.27 -21.23 -9.75
C ARG A 344 8.51 -20.59 -10.38
N ALA A 345 9.54 -21.40 -10.55
CA ALA A 345 10.62 -21.19 -11.51
C ALA A 345 10.08 -21.47 -12.94
N LEU A 346 10.23 -20.52 -13.85
CA LEU A 346 9.62 -20.58 -15.19
C LEU A 346 10.48 -21.32 -16.23
N PRO A 347 11.78 -21.03 -16.40
CA PRO A 347 12.67 -21.84 -17.24
C PRO A 347 13.23 -23.03 -16.46
N LEU A 348 13.61 -24.09 -17.20
CA LEU A 348 14.26 -25.29 -16.63
C LEU A 348 15.50 -24.97 -15.79
N TYR A 349 16.23 -23.93 -16.20
CA TYR A 349 17.39 -23.42 -15.49
C TYR A 349 17.28 -21.91 -15.36
N LEU A 350 17.43 -21.41 -14.13
CA LEU A 350 17.50 -19.98 -13.84
C LEU A 350 18.97 -19.56 -13.74
N HIS A 351 19.28 -18.38 -14.26
CA HIS A 351 20.62 -17.82 -14.10
C HIS A 351 20.85 -17.43 -12.63
N ARG A 352 22.02 -17.75 -12.09
CA ARG A 352 22.37 -17.56 -10.67
C ARG A 352 22.15 -16.13 -10.19
N GLU A 353 22.53 -15.16 -11.02
CA GLU A 353 22.32 -13.72 -10.74
C GLU A 353 20.85 -13.37 -10.43
N ILE A 354 19.89 -13.89 -11.20
CA ILE A 354 18.46 -13.61 -10.97
C ILE A 354 17.98 -14.30 -9.69
N PHE A 355 18.45 -15.53 -9.46
CA PHE A 355 18.14 -16.29 -8.25
C PHE A 355 18.69 -15.59 -7.00
N ASP A 356 19.96 -15.19 -6.99
CA ASP A 356 20.60 -14.53 -5.87
C ASP A 356 19.94 -13.17 -5.58
N SER A 357 19.52 -12.44 -6.61
CA SER A 357 18.71 -11.23 -6.48
C SER A 357 17.38 -11.47 -5.76
N ALA A 358 16.68 -12.56 -6.09
CA ALA A 358 15.46 -12.94 -5.40
C ALA A 358 15.71 -13.32 -3.94
N MET A 359 16.77 -14.10 -3.67
CA MET A 359 17.15 -14.48 -2.32
C MET A 359 17.54 -13.26 -1.46
N SER A 360 18.20 -12.28 -2.05
CA SER A 360 18.51 -11.00 -1.39
C SER A 360 17.24 -10.23 -0.99
N ILE A 361 16.24 -10.18 -1.88
CA ILE A 361 14.92 -9.57 -1.59
C ILE A 361 14.21 -10.29 -0.43
N LEU A 362 14.31 -11.62 -0.38
CA LEU A 362 13.66 -12.46 0.65
C LEU A 362 14.45 -12.57 1.97
N SER A 363 15.68 -12.04 2.04
CA SER A 363 16.59 -12.25 3.18
C SER A 363 16.21 -11.55 4.49
N LYS A 364 15.37 -10.51 4.43
CA LYS A 364 15.08 -9.66 5.61
C LYS A 364 13.97 -10.22 6.48
N GLU A 365 12.83 -10.52 5.87
CA GLU A 365 11.62 -10.97 6.55
C GLU A 365 10.89 -11.95 5.63
N PRO A 366 10.27 -13.01 6.18
CA PRO A 366 9.49 -13.94 5.38
C PRO A 366 8.23 -13.28 4.83
N LEU A 367 7.89 -13.65 3.60
CA LEU A 367 6.83 -13.07 2.78
C LEU A 367 5.43 -13.51 3.22
N PHE A 368 5.31 -14.73 3.74
CA PHE A 368 4.06 -15.34 4.17
C PHE A 368 4.11 -15.74 5.64
N ARG A 369 3.03 -15.47 6.38
CA ARG A 369 2.86 -15.92 7.78
C ARG A 369 1.44 -16.37 8.02
N VAL A 370 1.25 -17.26 8.99
CA VAL A 370 -0.07 -17.51 9.59
C VAL A 370 -0.01 -17.10 11.04
N LEU A 371 -0.63 -15.97 11.35
CA LEU A 371 -0.69 -15.42 12.70
C LEU A 371 -1.67 -16.26 13.55
N PRO A 372 -1.28 -16.68 14.76
CA PRO A 372 -2.21 -17.34 15.65
C PRO A 372 -3.34 -16.39 16.04
N MET A 373 -4.56 -16.92 16.14
CA MET A 373 -5.67 -16.18 16.73
C MET A 373 -5.71 -16.41 18.23
N HIS A 374 -5.96 -15.34 18.99
CA HIS A 374 -6.06 -15.38 20.44
C HIS A 374 -7.53 -15.22 20.83
N PRO A 375 -8.20 -16.30 21.28
CA PRO A 375 -9.56 -16.19 21.80
C PRO A 375 -9.67 -15.13 22.89
N ALA A 376 -10.67 -14.28 22.78
CA ALA A 376 -10.88 -13.14 23.67
C ALA A 376 -11.99 -13.42 24.68
N ARG A 377 -11.86 -12.82 25.87
CA ARG A 377 -12.98 -12.60 26.80
C ARG A 377 -13.79 -11.40 26.31
N VAL A 378 -15.02 -11.63 25.87
CA VAL A 378 -15.82 -10.62 25.18
C VAL A 378 -16.85 -10.00 26.13
N GLY A 379 -16.90 -8.69 26.17
CA GLY A 379 -18.00 -7.90 26.70
C GLY A 379 -18.90 -7.41 25.57
N ILE A 380 -20.21 -7.46 25.73
CA ILE A 380 -21.18 -6.94 24.75
C ILE A 380 -21.97 -5.81 25.39
N LEU A 381 -22.00 -4.66 24.73
CA LEU A 381 -22.87 -3.54 25.06
C LEU A 381 -23.87 -3.34 23.92
N VAL A 382 -25.16 -3.41 24.23
CA VAL A 382 -26.22 -3.01 23.32
C VAL A 382 -26.75 -1.66 23.79
N THR A 383 -26.74 -0.66 22.92
CA THR A 383 -27.37 0.64 23.18
C THR A 383 -28.68 0.75 22.41
N GLY A 384 -29.59 1.62 22.81
CA GLY A 384 -30.91 1.75 22.21
C GLY A 384 -32.00 1.75 23.27
N THR A 385 -32.65 2.90 23.41
CA THR A 385 -33.71 3.14 24.40
C THR A 385 -34.90 2.20 24.18
N GLU A 386 -35.23 1.88 22.94
CA GLU A 386 -36.29 0.94 22.55
C GLU A 386 -36.01 -0.50 23.00
N VAL A 387 -34.74 -0.93 22.98
CA VAL A 387 -34.33 -2.26 23.44
C VAL A 387 -34.28 -2.28 24.96
N PHE A 388 -33.75 -1.22 25.57
CA PHE A 388 -33.68 -1.08 27.03
C PHE A 388 -35.06 -1.10 27.70
N LEU A 389 -36.05 -0.43 27.11
CA LEU A 389 -37.44 -0.42 27.59
C LEU A 389 -38.22 -1.70 27.24
N GLY A 390 -37.62 -2.63 26.49
CA GLY A 390 -38.28 -3.87 26.05
C GLY A 390 -39.36 -3.66 25.00
N LEU A 391 -39.35 -2.53 24.28
CA LEU A 391 -40.25 -2.28 23.15
C LEU A 391 -39.87 -3.14 21.93
N VAL A 392 -38.58 -3.46 21.80
CA VAL A 392 -38.01 -4.33 20.78
C VAL A 392 -37.12 -5.39 21.45
N GLU A 393 -37.20 -6.63 20.97
CA GLU A 393 -36.33 -7.71 21.42
C GLU A 393 -34.92 -7.55 20.84
N ASP A 394 -33.89 -7.72 21.67
CA ASP A 394 -32.50 -7.71 21.21
C ASP A 394 -32.21 -8.90 20.29
N ARG A 395 -31.56 -8.60 19.16
CA ARG A 395 -31.02 -9.62 18.25
C ARG A 395 -29.51 -9.52 18.07
N PHE A 396 -28.84 -8.52 18.65
CA PHE A 396 -27.39 -8.38 18.52
C PHE A 396 -26.63 -9.35 19.40
N ILE A 397 -26.99 -9.49 20.69
CA ILE A 397 -26.29 -10.39 21.60
C ILE A 397 -26.18 -11.81 21.02
N PRO A 398 -27.26 -12.47 20.54
CA PRO A 398 -27.14 -13.82 19.99
C PRO A 398 -26.26 -13.87 18.72
N ILE A 399 -26.37 -12.89 17.81
CA ILE A 399 -25.58 -12.83 16.56
C ILE A 399 -24.09 -12.63 16.87
N ILE A 400 -23.76 -11.68 17.74
CA ILE A 400 -22.37 -11.43 18.14
C ILE A 400 -21.80 -12.63 18.87
N LYS A 401 -22.56 -13.22 19.79
CA LYS A 401 -22.16 -14.42 20.53
C LYS A 401 -21.79 -15.57 19.58
N GLU A 402 -22.67 -15.90 18.64
CA GLU A 402 -22.41 -16.95 17.64
C GLU A 402 -21.10 -16.69 16.88
N LYS A 403 -20.90 -15.44 16.40
CA LYS A 403 -19.72 -15.09 15.60
C LYS A 403 -18.42 -15.12 16.40
N VAL A 404 -18.40 -14.67 17.66
CA VAL A 404 -17.16 -14.68 18.47
C VAL A 404 -16.85 -16.09 18.98
N GLU A 405 -17.85 -16.89 19.32
CA GLU A 405 -17.68 -18.29 19.75
C GLU A 405 -17.13 -19.17 18.61
N ALA A 406 -17.42 -18.84 17.35
CA ALA A 406 -16.80 -19.50 16.19
C ALA A 406 -15.26 -19.34 16.14
N TYR A 407 -14.71 -18.32 16.81
CA TYR A 407 -13.27 -18.12 17.00
C TYR A 407 -12.76 -18.59 18.37
N GLY A 408 -13.56 -19.36 19.12
CA GLY A 408 -13.24 -19.85 20.45
C GLY A 408 -13.31 -18.79 21.57
N CYS A 409 -13.80 -17.58 21.26
CA CYS A 409 -13.95 -16.53 22.26
C CYS A 409 -15.09 -16.87 23.25
N THR A 410 -15.10 -16.23 24.42
CA THR A 410 -16.14 -16.44 25.43
C THR A 410 -16.78 -15.11 25.81
N VAL A 411 -18.12 -15.02 25.73
CA VAL A 411 -18.86 -13.85 26.20
C VAL A 411 -18.95 -13.88 27.72
N ILE A 412 -18.31 -12.92 28.40
CA ILE A 412 -18.26 -12.82 29.86
C ILE A 412 -19.45 -12.02 30.41
N LYS A 413 -19.83 -10.96 29.70
CA LYS A 413 -20.88 -10.04 30.12
C LYS A 413 -21.57 -9.45 28.91
N ALA A 414 -22.89 -9.41 28.94
CA ALA A 414 -23.70 -8.65 27.99
C ALA A 414 -24.62 -7.71 28.77
N VAL A 415 -24.71 -6.44 28.35
CA VAL A 415 -25.53 -5.42 28.99
C VAL A 415 -26.28 -4.62 27.92
N ILE A 416 -27.53 -4.29 28.20
CA ILE A 416 -28.35 -3.38 27.40
C ILE A 416 -28.50 -2.07 28.19
N THR A 417 -28.37 -0.93 27.52
CA THR A 417 -28.53 0.40 28.12
C THR A 417 -29.28 1.35 27.17
N ASN A 418 -29.85 2.42 27.70
CA ASN A 418 -30.49 3.49 26.93
C ASN A 418 -29.45 4.43 26.27
N ASP A 419 -29.93 5.32 25.40
CA ASP A 419 -29.12 6.33 24.69
C ASP A 419 -28.82 7.54 25.59
N ASP A 420 -28.11 7.29 26.68
CA ASP A 420 -27.59 8.31 27.59
C ASP A 420 -26.07 8.15 27.75
N PRO A 421 -25.24 9.20 27.53
CA PRO A 421 -23.79 9.06 27.58
C PRO A 421 -23.27 8.57 28.94
N ALA A 422 -23.87 9.02 30.04
CA ALA A 422 -23.45 8.64 31.38
C ALA A 422 -23.80 7.17 31.68
N ALA A 423 -25.01 6.74 31.30
CA ALA A 423 -25.42 5.34 31.41
C ALA A 423 -24.51 4.42 30.58
N ILE A 424 -24.19 4.79 29.34
CA ILE A 424 -23.24 4.07 28.48
C ILE A 424 -21.87 3.99 29.15
N CYS A 425 -21.34 5.11 29.64
CA CYS A 425 -20.05 5.17 30.32
C CYS A 425 -20.01 4.23 31.55
N ASP A 426 -21.04 4.25 32.39
CA ASP A 426 -21.14 3.40 33.57
C ASP A 426 -21.22 1.91 33.20
N LYS A 427 -21.98 1.54 32.16
CA LYS A 427 -22.07 0.16 31.69
C LYS A 427 -20.79 -0.33 31.03
N VAL A 428 -20.08 0.53 30.30
CA VAL A 428 -18.75 0.22 29.80
C VAL A 428 -17.80 -0.08 30.97
N LYS A 429 -17.79 0.77 32.01
CA LYS A 429 -16.97 0.52 33.22
C LYS A 429 -17.35 -0.79 33.93
N GLU A 430 -18.65 -1.11 34.03
CA GLU A 430 -19.14 -2.38 34.59
C GLU A 430 -18.60 -3.59 33.80
N ILE A 431 -18.64 -3.53 32.46
CA ILE A 431 -18.13 -4.58 31.59
C ILE A 431 -16.61 -4.71 31.73
N LEU A 432 -15.87 -3.60 31.74
CA LEU A 432 -14.42 -3.59 31.90
C LEU A 432 -13.97 -4.19 33.24
N ALA A 433 -14.74 -3.97 34.31
CA ALA A 433 -14.49 -4.59 35.61
C ALA A 433 -14.56 -6.13 35.59
N CYS A 434 -15.18 -6.73 34.56
CA CYS A 434 -15.21 -8.18 34.35
C CYS A 434 -13.95 -8.72 33.65
N ASN A 435 -12.90 -7.92 33.49
CA ASN A 435 -11.62 -8.28 32.87
C ASN A 435 -11.81 -8.86 31.46
N VAL A 436 -12.45 -8.09 30.57
CA VAL A 436 -12.64 -8.46 29.15
C VAL A 436 -11.44 -8.01 28.31
N ASP A 437 -11.14 -8.74 27.25
CA ASP A 437 -10.08 -8.39 26.28
C ASP A 437 -10.64 -7.58 25.10
N LEU A 438 -11.92 -7.81 24.77
CA LEU A 438 -12.63 -7.18 23.66
C LEU A 438 -14.02 -6.72 24.12
N LEU A 439 -14.31 -5.44 23.92
CA LEU A 439 -15.64 -4.85 24.07
C LEU A 439 -16.28 -4.70 22.68
N ILE A 440 -17.45 -5.29 22.51
CA ILE A 440 -18.27 -5.12 21.31
C ILE A 440 -19.46 -4.24 21.66
N THR A 441 -19.59 -3.10 20.99
CA THR A 441 -20.78 -2.24 21.13
C THR A 441 -21.67 -2.38 19.90
N THR A 442 -22.98 -2.44 20.08
CA THR A 442 -23.95 -2.64 19.00
C THR A 442 -25.18 -1.79 19.21
N ALA A 443 -25.84 -1.39 18.12
CA ALA A 443 -26.85 -0.33 18.11
C ALA A 443 -26.27 0.99 18.68
N GLY A 444 -26.73 2.13 18.19
CA GLY A 444 -26.05 3.42 18.45
C GLY A 444 -24.70 3.56 17.74
N LEU A 445 -24.68 3.39 16.41
CA LEU A 445 -23.56 3.86 15.58
C LEU A 445 -24.02 4.65 14.36
N SER A 446 -25.26 5.12 14.35
CA SER A 446 -25.94 5.85 13.28
C SER A 446 -25.36 7.24 13.03
N VAL A 447 -25.90 7.89 12.00
CA VAL A 447 -25.70 9.31 11.69
C VAL A 447 -26.57 10.22 12.55
N ASP A 448 -27.50 9.63 13.32
CA ASP A 448 -28.50 10.36 14.06
C ASP A 448 -27.85 11.21 15.18
N PRO A 449 -28.24 12.49 15.36
CA PRO A 449 -27.60 13.37 16.34
C PRO A 449 -27.76 12.94 17.80
N ASP A 450 -28.79 12.15 18.09
CA ASP A 450 -29.08 11.55 19.39
C ASP A 450 -28.30 10.25 19.64
N ASP A 451 -27.49 9.80 18.68
CA ASP A 451 -26.56 8.70 18.88
C ASP A 451 -25.34 9.13 19.72
N VAL A 452 -25.48 8.88 21.01
CA VAL A 452 -24.50 9.26 22.04
C VAL A 452 -23.50 8.16 22.38
N THR A 453 -23.48 7.04 21.67
CA THR A 453 -22.60 5.89 21.98
C THR A 453 -21.13 6.25 21.92
N ARG A 454 -20.75 7.03 20.90
CA ARG A 454 -19.37 7.51 20.77
C ARG A 454 -18.97 8.40 21.95
N GLN A 455 -19.88 9.27 22.40
CA GLN A 455 -19.63 10.13 23.55
C GLN A 455 -19.47 9.29 24.83
N GLY A 456 -20.38 8.34 25.08
CA GLY A 456 -20.28 7.46 26.25
C GLY A 456 -19.00 6.60 26.27
N LEU A 457 -18.52 6.15 25.11
CA LEU A 457 -17.22 5.48 24.99
C LEU A 457 -16.04 6.40 25.29
N LEU A 458 -16.06 7.63 24.77
CA LEU A 458 -15.03 8.64 25.07
C LEU A 458 -15.00 8.99 26.57
N ASP A 459 -16.17 9.16 27.18
CA ASP A 459 -16.33 9.41 28.63
C ASP A 459 -15.84 8.22 29.47
N ALA A 460 -15.88 7.00 28.93
CA ALA A 460 -15.31 5.80 29.53
C ALA A 460 -13.79 5.67 29.33
N GLY A 461 -13.16 6.62 28.64
CA GLY A 461 -11.72 6.66 28.41
C GLY A 461 -11.26 6.03 27.10
N ALA A 462 -12.13 5.96 26.08
CA ALA A 462 -11.72 5.47 24.76
C ALA A 462 -10.70 6.40 24.10
N VAL A 463 -9.65 5.79 23.55
CA VAL A 463 -8.60 6.44 22.76
C VAL A 463 -8.48 5.75 21.40
N ASP A 464 -7.73 6.37 20.48
CA ASP A 464 -7.49 5.86 19.13
C ASP A 464 -8.79 5.56 18.34
N LEU A 465 -9.84 6.34 18.62
CA LEU A 465 -11.17 6.15 18.07
C LEU A 465 -11.17 6.45 16.56
N ARG A 466 -11.45 5.42 15.77
CA ARG A 466 -11.64 5.46 14.33
C ARG A 466 -13.08 5.05 14.04
N TYR A 467 -13.87 6.00 13.58
CA TYR A 467 -15.26 5.77 13.21
C TYR A 467 -15.41 5.91 11.71
N GLY A 468 -16.05 4.92 11.10
CA GLY A 468 -16.20 4.83 9.66
C GLY A 468 -15.21 3.87 9.03
N THR A 469 -15.70 2.98 8.17
CA THR A 469 -14.89 2.09 7.34
C THR A 469 -15.44 2.10 5.91
N PRO A 470 -14.59 2.00 4.87
CA PRO A 470 -15.06 1.93 3.49
C PRO A 470 -15.50 0.49 3.13
N ILE A 471 -16.32 -0.13 3.98
CA ILE A 471 -16.81 -1.51 3.86
C ILE A 471 -18.33 -1.48 3.85
N LEU A 472 -18.94 -2.17 2.90
CA LEU A 472 -20.39 -2.26 2.73
C LEU A 472 -20.80 -3.73 2.65
N PRO A 473 -21.59 -4.28 3.58
CA PRO A 473 -22.21 -3.63 4.75
C PRO A 473 -21.24 -3.45 5.93
N GLY A 474 -21.44 -2.37 6.71
CA GLY A 474 -20.65 -2.08 7.91
C GLY A 474 -19.90 -0.74 7.93
N ASN A 475 -20.29 0.22 7.09
CA ASN A 475 -19.60 1.48 6.93
C ASN A 475 -19.46 2.29 8.22
N MET A 476 -20.40 2.19 9.16
CA MET A 476 -20.37 2.91 10.44
C MET A 476 -19.63 2.16 11.56
N THR A 477 -18.75 1.23 11.20
CA THR A 477 -17.96 0.49 12.19
C THR A 477 -17.05 1.42 12.98
N LEU A 478 -16.90 1.14 14.26
CA LEU A 478 -16.02 1.87 15.16
C LEU A 478 -14.90 0.95 15.64
N LEU A 479 -13.66 1.44 15.64
CA LEU A 479 -12.52 0.82 16.32
C LEU A 479 -11.99 1.79 17.35
N ALA A 480 -11.74 1.35 18.57
CA ALA A 480 -11.09 2.14 19.60
C ALA A 480 -10.39 1.23 20.60
N ARG A 481 -9.83 1.83 21.65
CA ARG A 481 -9.25 1.10 22.77
C ARG A 481 -9.58 1.82 24.08
N ILE A 482 -9.87 1.05 25.12
CA ILE A 482 -9.97 1.56 26.49
C ILE A 482 -8.95 0.79 27.33
N ASN A 483 -7.91 1.48 27.81
CA ASN A 483 -6.74 0.84 28.42
C ASN A 483 -6.06 -0.17 27.48
N GLN A 484 -6.13 -1.47 27.81
CA GLN A 484 -5.65 -2.58 26.97
C GLN A 484 -6.78 -3.30 26.21
N VAL A 485 -8.04 -2.92 26.47
CA VAL A 485 -9.22 -3.57 25.90
C VAL A 485 -9.50 -2.98 24.51
N GLN A 486 -9.59 -3.86 23.51
CA GLN A 486 -9.99 -3.47 22.16
C GLN A 486 -11.49 -3.17 22.13
N VAL A 487 -11.91 -2.17 21.37
CA VAL A 487 -13.34 -1.83 21.18
C VAL A 487 -13.70 -1.95 19.72
N LEU A 488 -14.75 -2.71 19.42
CA LEU A 488 -15.31 -2.88 18.07
C LEU A 488 -16.81 -2.53 18.08
N GLY A 489 -17.18 -1.46 17.40
CA GLY A 489 -18.57 -1.06 17.21
C GLY A 489 -19.16 -1.69 15.96
N VAL A 490 -20.28 -2.40 16.11
CA VAL A 490 -20.96 -3.14 15.05
C VAL A 490 -22.25 -2.42 14.63
N PRO A 491 -22.35 -1.93 13.39
CA PRO A 491 -23.55 -1.26 12.92
C PRO A 491 -24.75 -2.19 12.78
N ALA A 492 -25.95 -1.62 12.76
CA ALA A 492 -27.21 -2.37 12.67
C ALA A 492 -27.34 -3.26 11.43
N CYS A 493 -26.55 -3.03 10.38
CA CYS A 493 -26.47 -3.90 9.21
C CYS A 493 -26.18 -5.37 9.55
N ALA A 494 -25.56 -5.67 10.70
CA ALA A 494 -25.31 -7.03 11.16
C ALA A 494 -26.60 -7.83 11.45
N LEU A 495 -27.74 -7.16 11.64
CA LEU A 495 -29.05 -7.82 11.77
C LEU A 495 -29.61 -8.31 10.43
N PHE A 496 -29.14 -7.75 9.31
CA PHE A 496 -29.68 -7.98 7.97
C PHE A 496 -28.73 -8.74 7.06
N HIS A 497 -27.43 -8.67 7.32
CA HIS A 497 -26.39 -9.28 6.49
C HIS A 497 -25.59 -10.30 7.28
N LYS A 498 -25.46 -11.51 6.72
CA LYS A 498 -24.68 -12.60 7.31
C LYS A 498 -23.19 -12.24 7.49
N THR A 499 -22.62 -11.49 6.55
CA THR A 499 -21.22 -11.07 6.57
C THR A 499 -21.15 -9.54 6.45
N THR A 500 -20.39 -8.91 7.34
CA THR A 500 -20.18 -7.46 7.39
C THR A 500 -18.71 -7.09 7.61
N SER A 501 -18.41 -5.81 7.76
CA SER A 501 -17.12 -5.32 8.29
C SER A 501 -16.66 -6.06 9.56
N PHE A 502 -17.58 -6.51 10.41
CA PHE A 502 -17.27 -7.26 11.62
C PHE A 502 -16.48 -8.53 11.30
N ASP A 503 -16.90 -9.28 10.27
CA ASP A 503 -16.28 -10.53 9.85
C ASP A 503 -14.90 -10.32 9.22
N LEU A 504 -14.61 -9.12 8.70
CA LEU A 504 -13.30 -8.76 8.17
C LEU A 504 -12.34 -8.24 9.26
N LEU A 505 -12.87 -7.55 10.27
CA LEU A 505 -12.06 -6.86 11.29
C LEU A 505 -11.83 -7.70 12.54
N LEU A 506 -12.80 -8.50 12.98
CA LEU A 506 -12.67 -9.35 14.16
C LEU A 506 -11.45 -10.29 14.08
N PRO A 507 -11.21 -11.04 12.99
CA PRO A 507 -10.05 -11.93 12.91
C PRO A 507 -8.72 -11.18 13.03
N ARG A 508 -8.63 -9.95 12.50
CA ARG A 508 -7.45 -9.09 12.59
C ARG A 508 -7.19 -8.64 14.03
N LEU A 509 -8.25 -8.28 14.77
CA LEU A 509 -8.14 -7.95 16.20
C LEU A 509 -7.69 -9.15 17.03
N LEU A 510 -8.28 -10.33 16.79
CA LEU A 510 -7.92 -11.57 17.50
C LEU A 510 -6.51 -12.07 17.16
N ALA A 511 -6.03 -11.81 15.94
CA ALA A 511 -4.63 -12.03 15.56
C ALA A 511 -3.68 -10.92 16.04
N ARG A 512 -4.18 -9.98 16.87
CA ARG A 512 -3.43 -8.83 17.42
C ARG A 512 -2.72 -8.00 16.36
N THR A 513 -3.34 -7.89 15.19
CA THR A 513 -2.86 -7.04 14.10
C THR A 513 -3.32 -5.61 14.37
N GLU A 514 -2.39 -4.67 14.34
CA GLU A 514 -2.71 -3.26 14.42
C GLU A 514 -3.46 -2.83 13.14
N ILE A 515 -4.58 -2.10 13.32
CA ILE A 515 -5.41 -1.60 12.22
C ILE A 515 -5.29 -0.08 12.20
N THR A 516 -4.50 0.45 11.26
CA THR A 516 -4.33 1.88 11.09
C THR A 516 -5.44 2.50 10.25
N THR A 517 -5.54 3.82 10.25
CA THR A 517 -6.45 4.56 9.35
C THR A 517 -6.16 4.26 7.88
N ARG A 518 -4.88 4.05 7.54
CA ARG A 518 -4.47 3.66 6.17
C ARG A 518 -4.93 2.25 5.82
N ASP A 519 -4.90 1.32 6.77
CA ASP A 519 -5.37 -0.04 6.55
C ASP A 519 -6.88 -0.06 6.29
N LEU A 520 -7.66 0.70 7.07
CA LEU A 520 -9.09 0.86 6.82
C LEU A 520 -9.35 1.49 5.45
N ALA A 521 -8.63 2.55 5.08
CA ALA A 521 -8.79 3.20 3.78
C ALA A 521 -8.54 2.25 2.59
N LYS A 522 -7.54 1.38 2.70
CA LYS A 522 -7.23 0.36 1.68
C LYS A 522 -8.38 -0.63 1.45
N MET A 523 -9.14 -0.95 2.49
CA MET A 523 -10.28 -1.87 2.39
C MET A 523 -11.42 -1.34 1.52
N GLY A 524 -11.38 -0.07 1.08
CA GLY A 524 -12.34 0.46 0.11
C GLY A 524 -12.26 -0.20 -1.26
N HIS A 525 -11.07 -0.67 -1.65
CA HIS A 525 -10.92 -1.52 -2.82
C HIS A 525 -11.33 -2.95 -2.44
N GLY A 526 -12.37 -3.49 -3.06
CA GLY A 526 -12.94 -4.81 -2.72
C GLY A 526 -13.89 -4.82 -1.51
N GLY A 527 -14.07 -3.69 -0.82
CA GLY A 527 -14.92 -3.57 0.38
C GLY A 527 -16.43 -3.64 0.15
N MET A 528 -16.92 -3.94 -1.06
CA MET A 528 -18.35 -4.01 -1.38
C MET A 528 -18.84 -5.46 -1.46
N CYS A 529 -19.81 -5.81 -0.62
CA CYS A 529 -20.49 -7.10 -0.66
C CYS A 529 -21.46 -7.13 -1.85
N LEU A 530 -21.47 -8.25 -2.58
CA LEU A 530 -22.32 -8.43 -3.76
C LEU A 530 -23.69 -9.05 -3.45
N GLU A 531 -24.01 -9.26 -2.16
CA GLU A 531 -25.30 -9.80 -1.71
C GLU A 531 -25.72 -11.08 -2.45
N CYS A 532 -24.77 -12.03 -2.57
CA CYS A 532 -25.01 -13.28 -3.28
C CYS A 532 -26.23 -14.03 -2.73
N LYS A 533 -27.03 -14.65 -3.61
CA LYS A 533 -28.24 -15.43 -3.25
C LYS A 533 -27.98 -16.46 -2.14
N SER A 534 -26.84 -17.14 -2.22
CA SER A 534 -26.28 -17.92 -1.12
C SER A 534 -24.94 -17.31 -0.77
N CYS A 535 -24.70 -17.04 0.52
CA CYS A 535 -23.45 -16.45 0.97
C CYS A 535 -22.30 -17.45 0.78
N VAL A 536 -21.35 -17.12 -0.08
CA VAL A 536 -20.13 -17.89 -0.37
C VAL A 536 -18.87 -17.23 0.18
N PHE A 537 -19.01 -16.31 1.13
CA PHE A 537 -17.86 -15.75 1.84
C PHE A 537 -17.11 -16.88 2.58
N PRO A 538 -15.75 -16.94 2.53
CA PRO A 538 -14.81 -15.93 2.00
C PRO A 538 -14.38 -16.11 0.53
N ASP A 539 -15.03 -16.97 -0.25
CA ASP A 539 -14.64 -17.22 -1.65
C ASP A 539 -15.09 -16.09 -2.62
N CYS A 540 -16.06 -15.26 -2.21
CA CYS A 540 -16.48 -14.08 -2.97
C CYS A 540 -15.42 -12.94 -2.95
N PRO A 541 -15.56 -11.86 -3.76
CA PRO A 541 -14.59 -10.76 -3.80
C PRO A 541 -14.67 -9.79 -2.61
N PHE A 542 -15.58 -10.00 -1.65
CA PHE A 542 -15.80 -9.06 -0.55
C PHE A 542 -14.62 -9.03 0.42
N GLY A 543 -14.07 -7.83 0.67
CA GLY A 543 -12.96 -7.58 1.57
C GLY A 543 -11.59 -7.98 1.03
N LYS A 544 -11.43 -8.12 -0.30
CA LYS A 544 -10.22 -8.63 -0.96
C LYS A 544 -9.42 -7.57 -1.70
#